data_AF-A0A2R6P498-F1
#
_entry.id   AF-A0A2R6P498-F1
#
_cell.length_a   1.000
_cell.length_b   1.000
_cell.length_c   1.000
_cell.angle_alpha   90.00
_cell.angle_beta   90.00
_cell.angle_gamma   90.00
#
_symmetry.space_group_name_H-M   'P 1'
#
loop_
_entity.id
_entity.type
_entity.pdbx_description
1 polymer ?
#
loop_
_entity_poly.entity_id
_entity_poly.type
_entity_poly.pdbx_seq_one_letter_code
_entity_poly.pdbx_strand_id
1 'polypeptide(L)'
;MGPNLECRMYEAKYPEIDTAVMVQVKSIGEICAYVSLLEYNNAEGMILLSELSRRRIRSINSLIKVGRTEPVMVLSVDPDKDYVNLSKRRVAEEDAKACEDRYNKSKLVHSIMWHVAETMAIHLEDLYIQVGWPVYRKYGHAFEGFKLIVKDPDSVLIS
;
A
#
# COMPACT_ATOMS: atom_id res chain seq x y z
N MET A 1 -27.54 0.65 5.26
CA MET A 1 -26.13 0.99 4.97
C MET A 1 -25.47 -0.25 4.41
N GLY A 2 -24.81 -0.18 3.27
CA GLY A 2 -24.05 -1.30 2.72
C GLY A 2 -22.77 -1.58 3.53
N PRO A 3 -22.06 -2.69 3.26
CA PRO A 3 -20.80 -2.99 3.92
C PRO A 3 -19.75 -1.89 3.65
N ASN A 4 -18.92 -1.58 4.64
CA ASN A 4 -17.75 -0.73 4.44
C ASN A 4 -16.64 -1.56 3.78
N LEU A 5 -16.22 -1.15 2.60
CA LEU A 5 -15.22 -1.87 1.79
C LEU A 5 -13.88 -1.13 1.72
N GLU A 6 -13.69 -0.10 2.54
CA GLU A 6 -12.40 0.58 2.69
C GLU A 6 -11.60 -0.08 3.83
N CYS A 7 -10.41 -0.59 3.52
CA CYS A 7 -9.51 -1.17 4.51
C CYS A 7 -8.05 -1.11 4.04
N ARG A 8 -7.13 -1.04 5.00
CA ARG A 8 -5.69 -1.19 4.75
C ARG A 8 -5.33 -2.65 4.48
N MET A 9 -4.29 -2.86 3.69
CA MET A 9 -3.81 -4.21 3.32
C MET A 9 -3.02 -4.86 4.46
N TYR A 10 -2.34 -4.07 5.29
CA TYR A 10 -1.49 -4.53 6.39
C TYR A 10 -2.09 -4.19 7.75
N GLU A 11 -1.68 -4.93 8.80
CA GLU A 11 -2.16 -4.72 10.17
C GLU A 11 -1.73 -3.34 10.71
N ALA A 12 -0.48 -2.96 10.41
CA ALA A 12 0.07 -1.65 10.76
C ALA A 12 -0.69 -0.51 10.05
N LYS A 13 -1.05 0.53 10.81
CA LYS A 13 -1.76 1.70 10.28
C LYS A 13 -0.89 2.53 9.33
N TYR A 14 0.41 2.59 9.60
CA TYR A 14 1.39 3.36 8.82
C TYR A 14 2.56 2.46 8.40
N PRO A 15 3.21 2.78 7.28
CA PRO A 15 4.43 2.10 6.89
C PRO A 15 5.61 2.42 7.80
N GLU A 16 6.60 1.53 7.81
CA GLU A 16 7.88 1.76 8.48
C GLU A 16 8.75 2.75 7.68
N ILE A 17 9.65 3.43 8.40
CA ILE A 17 10.67 4.31 7.81
C ILE A 17 11.61 3.48 6.93
N ASP A 18 12.13 4.08 5.86
CA ASP A 18 13.02 3.44 4.88
C ASP A 18 12.41 2.20 4.19
N THR A 19 11.07 2.14 4.15
CA THR A 19 10.33 1.15 3.36
C THR A 19 9.77 1.80 2.09
N ALA A 20 9.95 1.13 0.95
CA ALA A 20 9.29 1.52 -0.30
C ALA A 20 7.79 1.14 -0.25
N VAL A 21 6.92 2.05 -0.67
CA VAL A 21 5.46 1.89 -0.73
C VAL A 21 4.90 2.39 -2.05
N MET A 22 3.80 1.79 -2.50
CA MET A 22 3.09 2.24 -3.69
C MET A 22 2.12 3.36 -3.38
N VAL A 23 2.29 4.48 -4.07
CA VAL A 23 1.41 5.65 -3.93
C VAL A 23 0.78 6.03 -5.24
N GLN A 24 -0.38 6.67 -5.18
CA GLN A 24 -1.00 7.33 -6.32
C GLN A 24 -0.95 8.85 -6.15
N VAL A 25 -0.50 9.56 -7.19
CA VAL A 25 -0.46 11.02 -7.17
C VAL A 25 -1.88 11.59 -7.25
N LYS A 26 -2.31 12.34 -6.23
CA LYS A 26 -3.63 13.00 -6.21
C LYS A 26 -3.57 14.41 -6.78
N SER A 27 -2.61 15.21 -6.35
CA SER A 27 -2.44 16.57 -6.84
C SER A 27 -0.99 17.01 -6.73
N ILE A 28 -0.63 18.02 -7.51
CA ILE A 28 0.71 18.60 -7.53
C ILE A 28 0.55 20.06 -7.14
N GLY A 29 1.09 20.43 -5.99
CA GLY A 29 1.15 21.81 -5.53
C GLY A 29 2.46 22.50 -5.97
N GLU A 30 2.65 23.73 -5.49
CA GLU A 30 3.84 24.54 -5.82
C GLU A 30 5.12 24.06 -5.13
N ILE A 31 5.00 23.42 -3.96
CA ILE A 31 6.14 23.03 -3.10
C ILE A 31 6.18 21.52 -2.86
N CYS A 32 5.02 20.86 -2.82
CA CYS A 32 4.89 19.43 -2.60
C CYS A 32 3.84 18.81 -3.55
N ALA A 33 3.94 17.50 -3.76
CA ALA A 33 2.93 16.69 -4.41
C ALA A 33 2.20 15.87 -3.34
N TYR A 34 0.87 15.89 -3.39
CA TYR A 34 0.02 15.11 -2.51
C TYR A 34 -0.28 13.76 -3.15
N VAL A 35 -0.13 12.70 -2.38
CA VAL A 35 -0.29 11.33 -2.83
C VAL A 35 -1.11 10.53 -1.83
N SER A 36 -1.72 9.44 -2.28
CA SER A 36 -2.37 8.47 -1.41
C SER A 36 -1.61 7.16 -1.40
N LEU A 37 -1.37 6.62 -0.21
CA LEU A 37 -0.76 5.32 0.01
C LEU A 37 -1.80 4.23 -0.24
N LEU A 38 -1.67 3.52 -1.36
CA LEU A 38 -2.68 2.56 -1.81
C LEU A 38 -2.77 1.33 -0.89
N GLU A 39 -1.65 0.96 -0.27
CA GLU A 39 -1.56 -0.18 0.64
C GLU A 39 -2.15 0.11 2.03
N TYR A 40 -2.30 1.39 2.40
CA TYR A 40 -2.65 1.85 3.75
C TYR A 40 -3.97 2.62 3.76
N ASN A 41 -5.01 2.07 3.12
CA ASN A 41 -6.33 2.67 3.05
C ASN A 41 -6.35 4.12 2.52
N ASN A 42 -5.54 4.39 1.48
CA ASN A 42 -5.40 5.71 0.88
C ASN A 42 -4.90 6.81 1.83
N ALA A 43 -4.19 6.45 2.91
CA ALA A 43 -3.54 7.39 3.82
C ALA A 43 -2.80 8.51 3.06
N GLU A 44 -2.83 9.71 3.63
CA GLU A 44 -2.27 10.88 2.96
C GLU A 44 -0.75 10.94 3.10
N GLY A 45 -0.09 11.14 1.97
CA GLY A 45 1.35 11.33 1.89
C GLY A 45 1.69 12.61 1.14
N MET A 46 2.87 13.17 1.44
CA MET A 46 3.43 14.27 0.67
C MET A 46 4.83 13.92 0.18
N ILE A 47 5.13 14.33 -1.04
CA ILE A 47 6.48 14.29 -1.60
C ILE A 47 6.90 15.73 -1.87
N LEU A 48 7.96 16.19 -1.21
CA LEU A 48 8.54 17.49 -1.53
C LEU A 48 9.07 17.48 -2.96
N LEU A 49 8.93 18.58 -3.71
CA LEU A 49 9.47 18.66 -5.08
C LEU A 49 10.99 18.46 -5.13
N SER A 50 11.70 18.82 -4.05
CA SER A 50 13.14 18.55 -3.87
C SER A 50 13.47 17.06 -3.68
N GLU A 51 12.49 16.24 -3.29
CA GLU A 51 12.59 14.80 -3.11
C GLU A 51 12.13 14.01 -4.36
N LEU A 52 11.74 14.69 -5.44
CA LEU A 52 11.33 14.03 -6.70
C LEU A 52 12.49 13.58 -7.58
N SER A 53 13.59 14.34 -7.61
CA SER A 53 14.74 14.02 -8.47
C SER A 53 16.05 14.47 -7.84
N ARG A 54 17.13 13.72 -8.13
CA ARG A 54 18.50 14.14 -7.81
C ARG A 54 19.06 15.18 -8.80
N ARG A 55 18.42 15.35 -9.96
CA ARG A 55 18.87 16.25 -11.04
C ARG A 55 17.96 17.47 -11.15
N ARG A 56 18.46 18.55 -11.78
CA ARG A 56 17.68 19.76 -12.04
C ARG A 56 16.43 19.42 -12.86
N ILE A 57 15.27 19.81 -12.34
CA ILE A 57 13.96 19.50 -12.92
C ILE A 57 13.69 20.47 -14.07
N ARG A 58 13.51 19.96 -15.30
CA ARG A 58 13.04 20.77 -16.44
C ARG A 58 11.52 20.90 -16.46
N SER A 59 10.80 19.87 -16.05
CA SER A 59 9.33 19.86 -15.98
C SER A 59 8.85 18.83 -14.96
N ILE A 60 8.05 19.24 -13.98
CA ILE A 60 7.50 18.35 -12.94
C ILE A 60 6.59 17.29 -13.55
N ASN A 61 5.82 17.66 -14.58
CA ASN A 61 4.90 16.75 -15.30
C ASN A 61 5.60 15.59 -16.01
N SER A 62 6.93 15.67 -16.21
CA SER A 62 7.72 14.56 -16.72
C SER A 62 8.13 13.55 -15.65
N LEU A 63 8.18 13.99 -14.38
CA LEU A 63 8.62 13.17 -13.25
C LEU A 63 7.46 12.50 -12.52
N ILE A 64 6.35 13.21 -12.36
CA ILE A 64 5.13 12.71 -11.73
C ILE A 64 3.91 13.21 -12.50
N LYS A 65 2.85 12.42 -12.51
CA LYS A 65 1.57 12.80 -13.11
C LYS A 65 0.44 12.40 -12.19
N VAL A 66 -0.55 13.27 -12.07
CA VAL A 66 -1.79 12.98 -11.35
C VAL A 66 -2.43 11.69 -11.88
N GLY A 67 -2.89 10.84 -10.98
CA GLY A 67 -3.49 9.54 -11.25
C GLY A 67 -2.50 8.40 -11.47
N ARG A 68 -1.20 8.68 -11.70
CA ARG A 68 -0.19 7.63 -11.83
C ARG A 68 0.20 7.06 -10.47
N THR A 69 0.58 5.79 -10.51
CA THR A 69 1.13 5.08 -9.35
C THR A 69 2.63 4.97 -9.49
N GLU A 70 3.35 5.19 -8.38
CA GLU A 70 4.81 5.22 -8.35
C GLU A 70 5.29 4.63 -7.01
N PRO A 71 6.39 3.87 -7.00
CA PRO A 71 7.04 3.46 -5.77
C PRO A 71 7.81 4.65 -5.16
N VAL A 72 7.63 4.87 -3.86
CA VAL A 72 8.30 5.95 -3.12
C VAL A 72 8.78 5.45 -1.76
N MET A 73 9.86 6.04 -1.26
CA MET A 73 10.47 5.69 0.03
C MET A 73 9.83 6.50 1.16
N VAL A 74 9.51 5.86 2.27
CA VAL A 74 9.04 6.53 3.48
C VAL A 74 10.22 7.16 4.21
N LEU A 75 10.16 8.48 4.41
CA LEU A 75 11.18 9.23 5.14
C LEU A 75 10.85 9.34 6.63
N SER A 76 9.59 9.66 6.94
CA SER A 76 9.11 9.85 8.30
C SER A 76 7.59 9.73 8.33
N VAL A 77 7.07 9.26 9.44
CA VAL A 77 5.64 9.19 9.73
C VAL A 77 5.34 10.10 10.91
N ASP A 78 4.32 10.93 10.80
CA ASP A 78 3.76 11.74 11.89
C ASP A 78 2.34 11.21 12.20
N PRO A 79 2.20 10.29 13.17
CA PRO A 79 0.92 9.66 13.50
C PRO A 79 -0.12 10.63 14.06
N ASP A 80 0.34 11.71 14.70
CA ASP A 80 -0.54 12.72 15.33
C ASP A 80 -1.26 13.55 14.27
N LYS A 81 -0.59 13.80 13.14
CA LYS A 81 -1.14 14.57 12.01
C LYS A 81 -1.63 13.72 10.85
N ASP A 82 -1.54 12.40 10.95
CA ASP A 82 -1.90 11.45 9.89
C ASP A 82 -1.13 11.70 8.57
N TYR A 83 0.13 12.14 8.67
CA TYR A 83 0.94 12.51 7.52
C TYR A 83 2.18 11.63 7.36
N VAL A 84 2.44 11.20 6.12
CA VAL A 84 3.65 10.47 5.74
C VAL A 84 4.49 11.30 4.78
N ASN A 85 5.74 11.58 5.16
CA ASN A 85 6.71 12.21 4.26
C ASN A 85 7.40 11.15 3.41
N LEU A 86 7.45 11.41 2.12
CA LEU A 86 7.87 10.44 1.12
C LEU A 86 8.96 11.03 0.21
N SER A 87 9.76 10.15 -0.38
CA SER A 87 10.81 10.51 -1.33
C SER A 87 10.87 9.57 -2.52
N LYS A 88 10.81 10.12 -3.73
CA LYS A 88 11.00 9.35 -4.96
C LYS A 88 12.49 9.17 -5.28
N ARG A 89 13.33 10.16 -4.97
CA ARG A 89 14.76 10.13 -5.33
C ARG A 89 15.62 9.17 -4.50
N ARG A 90 15.09 8.67 -3.38
CA ARG A 90 15.77 7.73 -2.48
C ARG A 90 15.47 6.26 -2.75
N VAL A 91 14.47 5.96 -3.58
CA VAL A 91 14.14 4.59 -3.96
C VAL A 91 15.23 4.06 -4.91
N ALA A 92 15.87 2.94 -4.54
CA ALA A 92 16.74 2.22 -5.45
C ALA A 92 15.90 1.43 -6.47
N GLU A 93 16.47 1.10 -7.63
CA GLU A 93 15.74 0.34 -8.65
C GLU A 93 15.32 -1.07 -8.14
N GLU A 94 16.15 -1.67 -7.29
CA GLU A 94 15.87 -2.95 -6.64
C GLU A 94 14.69 -2.84 -5.66
N ASP A 95 14.67 -1.80 -4.83
CA ASP A 95 13.56 -1.53 -3.90
C ASP A 95 12.26 -1.22 -4.64
N ALA A 96 12.34 -0.47 -5.75
CA ALA A 96 11.19 -0.17 -6.60
C ALA A 96 10.56 -1.46 -7.14
N LYS A 97 11.37 -2.36 -7.70
CA LYS A 97 10.89 -3.66 -8.23
C LYS A 97 10.30 -4.52 -7.11
N ALA A 98 10.98 -4.63 -5.98
CA ALA A 98 10.48 -5.39 -4.83
C ALA A 98 9.15 -4.82 -4.29
N CYS A 99 9.02 -3.49 -4.26
CA CYS A 99 7.80 -2.79 -3.89
C CYS A 99 6.65 -3.05 -4.86
N GLU A 100 6.90 -2.98 -6.17
CA GLU A 100 5.91 -3.28 -7.21
C GLU A 100 5.42 -4.73 -7.09
N ASP A 101 6.33 -5.69 -6.91
CA ASP A 101 5.99 -7.10 -6.73
C ASP A 101 5.16 -7.33 -5.46
N ARG A 102 5.57 -6.74 -4.33
CA ARG A 102 4.82 -6.81 -3.06
C ARG A 102 3.42 -6.21 -3.21
N TYR A 103 3.33 -5.05 -3.85
CA TYR A 103 2.04 -4.39 -4.07
C TYR A 103 1.13 -5.21 -4.98
N ASN A 104 1.64 -5.79 -6.06
CA ASN A 104 0.84 -6.65 -6.94
C ASN A 104 0.28 -7.86 -6.20
N LYS A 105 1.10 -8.52 -5.36
CA LYS A 105 0.64 -9.62 -4.49
C LYS A 105 -0.43 -9.16 -3.50
N SER A 106 -0.21 -8.03 -2.83
CA SER A 106 -1.15 -7.46 -1.85
C SER A 106 -2.47 -7.05 -2.49
N LYS A 107 -2.41 -6.44 -3.68
CA LYS A 107 -3.59 -6.05 -4.46
C LYS A 107 -4.45 -7.25 -4.86
N LEU A 108 -3.83 -8.37 -5.23
CA LEU A 108 -4.55 -9.61 -5.53
C LEU A 108 -5.29 -10.13 -4.29
N VAL A 109 -4.60 -10.24 -3.15
CA VAL A 109 -5.23 -10.64 -1.88
C VAL A 109 -6.36 -9.67 -1.53
N HIS A 110 -6.12 -8.36 -1.63
CA HIS A 110 -7.11 -7.35 -1.31
C HIS A 110 -8.35 -7.44 -2.22
N SER A 111 -8.19 -7.69 -3.51
CA SER A 111 -9.31 -7.90 -4.44
C SER A 111 -10.14 -9.12 -4.05
N ILE A 112 -9.51 -10.23 -3.66
CA ILE A 112 -10.22 -11.44 -3.20
C ILE A 112 -11.02 -11.13 -1.94
N MET A 113 -10.36 -10.53 -0.95
CA MET A 113 -10.99 -10.15 0.33
C MET A 113 -12.15 -9.18 0.11
N TRP A 114 -11.98 -8.19 -0.78
CA TRP A 114 -13.01 -7.23 -1.16
C TRP A 114 -14.23 -7.92 -1.77
N HIS A 115 -14.03 -8.84 -2.73
CA HIS A 115 -15.15 -9.58 -3.33
C HIS A 115 -15.86 -10.49 -2.34
N VAL A 116 -15.13 -11.13 -1.42
CA VAL A 116 -15.73 -11.95 -0.36
C VAL A 116 -16.56 -11.07 0.57
N ALA A 117 -16.03 -9.92 0.99
CA ALA A 117 -16.73 -8.97 1.85
C ALA A 117 -18.01 -8.44 1.21
N GLU A 118 -17.94 -8.07 -0.08
CA GLU A 118 -19.10 -7.63 -0.87
C GLU A 118 -20.15 -8.74 -0.99
N THR A 119 -19.74 -9.95 -1.37
CA THR A 119 -20.64 -11.09 -1.58
C THR A 119 -21.34 -11.52 -0.29
N MET A 120 -20.61 -11.50 0.83
CA MET A 120 -21.14 -11.90 2.14
C MET A 120 -21.79 -10.74 2.91
N ALA A 121 -21.78 -9.53 2.35
CA ALA A 121 -22.26 -8.31 2.99
C ALA A 121 -21.67 -8.05 4.38
N ILE A 122 -20.36 -8.29 4.54
CA ILE A 122 -19.60 -8.05 5.78
C ILE A 122 -18.64 -6.86 5.60
N HIS A 123 -18.25 -6.21 6.70
CA HIS A 123 -17.25 -5.16 6.63
C HIS A 123 -15.88 -5.76 6.26
N LEU A 124 -15.19 -5.11 5.32
CA LEU A 124 -13.89 -5.60 4.84
C LEU A 124 -12.85 -5.63 5.97
N GLU A 125 -12.88 -4.66 6.88
CA GLU A 125 -11.97 -4.63 8.03
C GLU A 125 -12.18 -5.83 8.97
N ASP A 126 -13.43 -6.25 9.22
CA ASP A 126 -13.72 -7.44 10.04
C ASP A 126 -13.10 -8.71 9.41
N LEU A 127 -13.19 -8.83 8.08
CA LEU A 127 -12.59 -9.95 7.35
C LEU A 127 -11.06 -9.90 7.43
N TYR A 128 -10.44 -8.71 7.39
CA TYR A 128 -9.00 -8.55 7.58
C TYR A 128 -8.56 -8.90 9.02
N ILE A 129 -9.31 -8.50 10.03
CA ILE A 129 -9.04 -8.82 11.43
C ILE A 129 -9.08 -10.35 11.65
N GLN A 130 -10.10 -11.02 11.11
CA GLN A 130 -10.33 -12.44 11.34
C GLN A 130 -9.47 -13.35 10.47
N VAL A 131 -9.16 -12.95 9.24
CA VAL A 131 -8.47 -13.80 8.25
C VAL A 131 -7.21 -13.15 7.73
N GLY A 132 -7.30 -11.94 7.18
CA GLY A 132 -6.19 -11.29 6.48
C GLY A 132 -4.92 -11.17 7.32
N TRP A 133 -4.97 -10.40 8.41
CA TRP A 133 -3.81 -10.13 9.28
C TRP A 133 -3.27 -11.37 9.99
N PRO A 134 -4.08 -12.31 10.49
CA PRO A 134 -3.58 -13.60 10.98
C PRO A 134 -2.76 -14.37 9.93
N VAL A 135 -3.20 -14.39 8.67
CA VAL A 135 -2.46 -15.06 7.59
C VAL A 135 -1.14 -14.31 7.29
N TYR A 136 -1.14 -12.97 7.29
CA TYR A 136 0.10 -12.19 7.20
C TYR A 136 1.09 -12.55 8.31
N ARG A 137 0.64 -12.68 9.56
CA ARG A 137 1.49 -13.06 10.69
C ARG A 137 2.06 -14.48 10.57
N LYS A 138 1.25 -15.44 10.10
CA LYS A 138 1.64 -16.86 10.03
C LYS A 138 2.60 -17.16 8.86
N TYR A 139 2.42 -16.50 7.71
CA TYR A 139 3.15 -16.82 6.47
C TYR A 139 4.04 -15.66 5.97
N GLY A 140 4.15 -14.57 6.73
CA GLY A 140 4.86 -13.35 6.36
C GLY A 140 4.10 -12.46 5.38
N HIS A 141 3.52 -13.04 4.33
CA HIS A 141 2.66 -12.33 3.38
C HIS A 141 1.42 -13.15 3.06
N ALA A 142 0.23 -12.52 3.09
CA ALA A 142 -1.03 -13.24 2.88
C ALA A 142 -1.09 -13.99 1.55
N PHE A 143 -0.50 -13.44 0.50
CA PHE A 143 -0.37 -14.12 -0.80
C PHE A 143 0.24 -15.52 -0.70
N GLU A 144 1.29 -15.72 0.11
CA GLU A 144 1.91 -17.04 0.25
C GLU A 144 1.00 -18.01 1.01
N GLY A 145 0.28 -17.51 2.03
CA GLY A 145 -0.75 -18.29 2.73
C GLY A 145 -1.89 -18.71 1.80
N PHE A 146 -2.41 -17.79 0.98
CA PHE A 146 -3.46 -18.08 -0.01
C PHE A 146 -2.99 -19.08 -1.07
N LYS A 147 -1.74 -18.97 -1.52
CA LYS A 147 -1.14 -19.93 -2.46
C LYS A 147 -1.03 -21.34 -1.86
N LEU A 148 -0.78 -21.45 -0.56
CA LEU A 148 -0.79 -22.73 0.16
C LEU A 148 -2.22 -23.28 0.30
N ILE A 149 -3.20 -22.44 0.66
CA ILE A 149 -4.62 -22.85 0.74
C ILE A 149 -5.11 -23.42 -0.60
N VAL A 150 -4.75 -22.81 -1.73
CA VAL A 150 -5.12 -23.32 -3.06
C VAL A 150 -4.48 -24.67 -3.37
N LYS A 151 -3.28 -24.95 -2.82
CA LYS A 151 -2.55 -26.20 -3.04
C LYS A 151 -2.96 -27.31 -2.07
N ASP A 152 -3.31 -26.96 -0.84
CA ASP A 152 -3.66 -27.87 0.25
C ASP A 152 -4.66 -27.20 1.22
N PRO A 153 -5.96 -27.24 0.91
CA PRO A 153 -7.00 -26.50 1.65
C PRO A 153 -7.12 -26.90 3.13
N ASP A 154 -6.85 -28.18 3.44
CA ASP A 154 -7.07 -28.75 4.77
C ASP A 154 -5.95 -28.40 5.75
N SER A 155 -4.75 -28.04 5.26
CA SER A 155 -3.59 -27.72 6.10
C SER A 155 -3.64 -26.35 6.79
N VAL A 156 -4.49 -25.43 6.31
CA VAL A 156 -4.48 -24.01 6.74
C VAL A 156 -5.74 -23.58 7.48
N LEU A 157 -6.90 -24.20 7.20
CA LEU A 157 -8.19 -23.79 7.77
C LEU A 157 -8.55 -24.48 9.10
N ILE A 158 -7.73 -25.42 9.59
CA ILE A 158 -8.03 -26.28 10.75
C ILE A 158 -6.94 -26.25 11.86
N SER A 159 -6.17 -25.16 12.00
CA SER A 159 -5.18 -25.02 13.10
C SER A 159 -5.05 -23.61 13.64
#